data_AF-A0A7J4FYF6-F1
#
_entry.id   AF-A0A7J4FYF6-F1
#
_cell.length_a   1.000
_cell.length_b   1.000
_cell.length_c   1.000
_cell.angle_alpha   90.00
_cell.angle_beta   90.00
_cell.angle_gamma   90.00
#
_symmetry.space_group_name_H-M   'P 1'
#
loop_
_entity.id
_entity.type
_entity.pdbx_description
1 polymer ?
#
loop_
_entity_poly.entity_id
_entity_poly.type
_entity_poly.pdbx_seq_one_letter_code
_entity_poly.pdbx_strand_id
1 'polypeptide(L)'
;MIDLDYGTIEDEEMTTVNNIVSSIKQIEPDTLCEERSKYQNIKEIYATIGLKTEANEYDEEIVRVNQEIGDNKVVAKSYEDEAFKYAEEFKKTSGIGFVLHYSDCRETYSDAVKEYESAKSAYEYIGSDCKSDYGRVNDDIGEIVERFDQLEKFRSTTIFLSMFIFGLLLINAIGVERRRIPERRIEERCRKLWR
;
A
#
# COMPACT_ATOMS: atom_id res chain seq x y z
N MET A 1 41.82 -33.39 -47.08
CA MET A 1 40.46 -33.77 -46.66
C MET A 1 40.52 -33.76 -45.14
N ILE A 2 40.15 -32.63 -44.55
CA ILE A 2 40.09 -32.50 -43.09
C ILE A 2 38.70 -33.01 -42.75
N ASP A 3 38.60 -34.27 -42.35
CA ASP A 3 37.44 -34.75 -41.60
C ASP A 3 37.51 -34.03 -40.25
N LEU A 4 36.91 -32.84 -40.19
CA LEU A 4 36.51 -32.24 -38.94
C LEU A 4 35.47 -33.20 -38.37
N ASP A 5 35.90 -33.95 -37.37
CA ASP A 5 35.13 -34.97 -36.67
C ASP A 5 33.85 -34.32 -36.13
N TYR A 6 32.74 -34.60 -36.81
CA TYR A 6 31.42 -34.07 -36.50
C TYR A 6 31.02 -34.33 -35.03
N GLY A 7 31.56 -35.40 -34.42
CA GLY A 7 31.34 -35.71 -33.00
C GLY A 7 32.07 -34.79 -32.02
N THR A 8 33.21 -34.19 -32.40
CA THR A 8 33.95 -33.27 -31.52
C THR A 8 33.24 -31.90 -31.41
N ILE A 9 32.53 -31.49 -32.47
CA ILE A 9 31.78 -30.22 -32.50
C ILE A 9 30.50 -30.32 -31.63
N GLU A 10 29.79 -31.46 -31.65
CA GLU A 10 28.61 -31.68 -30.80
C GLU A 10 28.96 -31.66 -29.29
N ASP A 11 30.12 -32.19 -28.90
CA ASP A 11 30.56 -32.21 -27.50
C ASP A 11 30.99 -30.82 -26.96
N GLU A 12 31.64 -29.98 -27.77
CA GLU A 12 32.00 -28.60 -27.39
C GLU A 12 30.76 -27.69 -27.30
N GLU A 13 29.81 -27.84 -28.22
CA GLU A 13 28.54 -27.10 -28.20
C GLU A 13 27.71 -27.47 -26.97
N MET A 14 27.61 -28.76 -26.64
CA MET A 14 26.89 -29.24 -25.46
C MET A 14 27.54 -28.76 -24.14
N THR A 15 28.87 -28.74 -24.07
CA THR A 15 29.60 -28.18 -22.93
C THR A 15 29.28 -26.70 -22.74
N THR A 16 29.22 -25.94 -23.84
CA THR A 16 28.89 -24.52 -23.82
C THR A 16 27.45 -24.28 -23.35
N VAL A 17 26.48 -25.04 -23.87
CA VAL A 17 25.08 -24.98 -23.44
C VAL A 17 24.96 -25.26 -21.95
N ASN A 18 25.59 -26.32 -21.45
CA ASN A 18 25.54 -26.68 -20.04
C ASN A 18 26.13 -25.59 -19.13
N ASN A 19 27.20 -24.92 -19.57
CA ASN A 19 27.77 -23.77 -18.85
C ASN A 19 26.80 -22.58 -18.82
N ILE A 20 26.11 -22.29 -19.92
CA ILE A 20 25.09 -21.23 -20.00
C ILE A 20 23.91 -21.57 -19.08
N VAL A 21 23.35 -22.77 -19.18
CA VAL A 21 22.23 -23.22 -18.33
C VAL A 21 22.61 -23.20 -16.85
N SER A 22 23.81 -23.65 -16.49
CA SER A 22 24.33 -23.57 -15.12
C SER A 22 24.41 -22.12 -14.63
N SER A 23 24.87 -21.20 -15.48
CA SER A 23 24.93 -19.77 -15.15
C SER A 23 23.53 -19.18 -14.94
N ILE A 24 22.57 -19.52 -15.81
CA ILE A 24 21.17 -19.09 -15.68
C ILE A 24 20.59 -19.64 -14.37
N LYS A 25 20.85 -20.90 -14.02
CA LYS A 25 20.38 -21.53 -12.78
C LYS A 25 20.87 -20.81 -11.52
N GLN A 26 22.03 -20.18 -11.55
CA GLN A 26 22.59 -19.42 -10.43
C GLN A 26 22.00 -18.02 -10.25
N ILE A 27 21.22 -17.51 -11.21
CA ILE A 27 20.52 -16.22 -11.07
C ILE A 27 19.41 -16.40 -10.04
N GLU A 28 19.45 -15.63 -8.95
CA GLU A 28 18.38 -15.54 -7.96
C GLU A 28 17.31 -14.57 -8.49
N PRO A 29 16.08 -15.04 -8.78
CA PRO A 29 15.00 -14.18 -9.23
C PRO A 29 14.39 -13.42 -8.04
N ASP A 30 14.05 -12.16 -8.24
CA ASP A 30 13.40 -11.33 -7.21
C ASP A 30 11.87 -11.52 -7.21
N THR A 31 11.32 -11.99 -8.35
CA THR A 31 9.87 -12.21 -8.53
C THR A 31 9.56 -13.57 -9.13
N LEU A 32 8.33 -14.06 -8.90
CA LEU A 32 7.86 -15.31 -9.50
C LEU A 32 7.83 -15.26 -11.03
N CYS A 33 7.54 -14.09 -11.62
CA CYS A 33 7.60 -13.91 -13.07
C CYS A 33 9.02 -14.07 -13.63
N GLU A 34 10.03 -13.58 -12.91
CA GLU A 34 11.44 -13.77 -13.28
C GLU A 34 11.87 -15.22 -13.14
N GLU A 35 11.44 -15.89 -12.07
CA GLU A 35 11.69 -17.32 -11.87
C GLU A 35 11.08 -18.17 -12.99
N ARG A 36 9.81 -17.89 -13.34
CA ARG A 36 9.15 -18.54 -14.48
C ARG A 36 9.91 -18.30 -15.77
N SER A 37 10.34 -17.06 -16.02
CA SER A 37 11.07 -16.68 -17.24
C SER A 37 12.42 -17.37 -17.32
N LYS A 38 13.11 -17.53 -16.18
CA LYS A 38 14.36 -18.28 -16.07
C LYS A 38 14.19 -19.73 -16.54
N TYR A 39 13.16 -20.45 -16.06
CA TYR A 39 12.89 -21.81 -16.52
C TYR A 39 12.43 -21.89 -17.97
N GLN A 40 11.63 -20.93 -18.44
CA GLN A 40 11.22 -20.82 -19.84
C GLN A 40 12.42 -20.64 -20.77
N ASN A 41 13.38 -19.78 -20.39
CA ASN A 41 14.60 -19.55 -21.16
C ASN A 41 15.47 -20.82 -21.24
N ILE A 42 15.63 -21.55 -20.13
CA ILE A 42 16.37 -22.82 -20.15
C ILE A 42 15.68 -23.84 -21.06
N LYS A 43 14.35 -23.95 -20.95
CA LYS A 43 13.55 -24.81 -21.83
C LYS A 43 13.74 -24.45 -23.31
N GLU A 44 13.71 -23.16 -23.64
CA GLU A 44 13.89 -22.67 -25.01
C GLU A 44 15.29 -22.97 -25.55
N ILE A 45 16.33 -22.84 -24.72
CA ILE A 45 17.70 -23.22 -25.08
C ILE A 45 17.76 -24.69 -25.49
N TYR A 46 17.27 -25.60 -24.64
CA TYR A 46 17.26 -27.04 -24.94
C TYR A 46 16.39 -27.39 -26.15
N ALA A 47 15.23 -26.75 -26.30
CA ALA A 47 14.35 -26.96 -27.44
C ALA A 47 15.00 -26.52 -28.77
N THR A 48 15.73 -25.40 -28.76
CA THR A 48 16.39 -24.83 -29.95
C THR A 48 17.49 -25.73 -30.47
N ILE A 49 18.23 -26.41 -29.59
CA ILE A 49 19.30 -27.36 -29.95
C ILE A 49 18.78 -28.80 -30.19
N GLY A 50 17.46 -29.02 -30.15
CA GLY A 50 16.84 -30.31 -30.46
C GLY A 50 16.75 -31.30 -29.28
N LEU A 51 17.18 -30.90 -28.08
CA LEU A 51 17.16 -31.69 -26.85
C LEU A 51 15.79 -31.61 -26.16
N LYS A 52 14.81 -32.28 -26.76
CA LYS A 52 13.41 -32.23 -26.33
C LYS A 52 13.17 -32.85 -24.95
N THR A 53 13.92 -33.88 -24.59
CA THR A 53 13.73 -34.56 -23.30
C THR A 53 14.10 -33.62 -22.17
N GLU A 54 15.27 -32.98 -22.29
CA GLU A 54 15.82 -32.00 -21.36
C GLU A 54 14.94 -30.75 -21.29
N ALA A 55 14.40 -30.29 -22.43
CA ALA A 55 13.46 -29.18 -22.44
C ALA A 55 12.18 -29.49 -21.63
N ASN A 56 11.66 -30.71 -21.73
CA ASN A 56 10.43 -31.11 -21.03
C ASN A 56 10.64 -31.26 -19.51
N GLU A 57 11.86 -31.46 -19.03
CA GLU A 57 12.14 -31.48 -17.58
C GLU A 57 11.77 -30.17 -16.89
N TYR A 58 11.79 -29.04 -17.62
CA TYR A 58 11.45 -27.72 -17.08
C TYR A 58 9.95 -27.41 -17.12
N ASP A 59 9.12 -28.27 -17.72
CA ASP A 59 7.67 -28.07 -17.71
C ASP A 59 7.10 -28.18 -16.30
N GLU A 60 7.59 -29.11 -15.50
CA GLU A 60 7.15 -29.28 -14.11
C GLU A 60 7.48 -28.06 -13.25
N GLU A 61 8.66 -27.47 -13.43
CA GLU A 61 9.08 -26.26 -12.71
C GLU A 61 8.25 -25.04 -13.14
N ILE A 62 8.01 -24.86 -14.45
CA ILE A 62 7.15 -23.79 -14.96
C ILE A 62 5.71 -23.92 -14.44
N VAL A 63 5.16 -25.14 -14.40
CA VAL A 63 3.83 -25.40 -13.85
C VAL A 63 3.77 -25.07 -12.37
N ARG A 64 4.80 -25.46 -11.59
CA ARG A 64 4.89 -25.15 -10.16
C ARG A 64 4.87 -23.64 -9.91
N VAL A 65 5.71 -22.88 -10.60
CA VAL A 65 5.75 -21.42 -10.45
C VAL A 65 4.43 -20.77 -10.89
N ASN A 66 3.78 -21.27 -11.95
CA ASN A 66 2.47 -20.76 -12.36
C ASN A 66 1.37 -21.02 -11.32
N GLN A 67 1.41 -22.15 -10.61
CA GLN A 67 0.50 -22.41 -9.50
C GLN A 67 0.75 -21.43 -8.36
N GLU A 68 2.02 -21.20 -7.99
CA GLU A 68 2.39 -20.25 -6.95
C GLU A 68 1.98 -18.81 -7.31
N ILE A 69 2.13 -18.40 -8.57
CA ILE A 69 1.60 -17.12 -9.07
C ILE A 69 0.08 -17.07 -8.88
N GLY A 70 -0.64 -18.13 -9.24
CA GLY A 70 -2.09 -18.20 -9.09
C GLY A 70 -2.53 -18.06 -7.64
N ASP A 71 -1.89 -18.80 -6.73
CA ASP A 71 -2.19 -18.79 -5.31
C ASP A 71 -1.89 -17.41 -4.69
N ASN A 72 -0.74 -16.80 -5.02
CA ASN A 72 -0.41 -15.46 -4.56
C ASN A 72 -1.36 -14.40 -5.11
N LYS A 73 -1.86 -14.54 -6.35
CA LYS A 73 -2.90 -13.63 -6.89
C LYS A 73 -4.19 -13.69 -6.08
N VAL A 74 -4.60 -14.88 -5.65
CA VAL A 74 -5.79 -15.05 -4.80
C VAL A 74 -5.59 -14.39 -3.44
N VAL A 75 -4.41 -14.58 -2.82
CA VAL A 75 -4.06 -13.96 -1.54
C VAL A 75 -4.03 -12.43 -1.66
N ALA A 76 -3.34 -11.89 -2.67
CA ALA A 76 -3.28 -10.45 -2.93
C ALA A 76 -4.67 -9.85 -3.11
N LYS A 77 -5.54 -10.54 -3.86
CA LYS A 77 -6.91 -10.10 -4.08
C LYS A 77 -7.75 -10.11 -2.80
N SER A 78 -7.53 -11.09 -1.92
CA SER A 78 -8.20 -11.13 -0.62
C SER A 78 -7.86 -9.93 0.25
N TYR A 79 -6.57 -9.55 0.31
CA TYR A 79 -6.14 -8.34 1.03
C TYR A 79 -6.77 -7.08 0.43
N GLU A 80 -6.78 -6.98 -0.89
CA GLU A 80 -7.40 -5.85 -1.58
C GLU A 80 -8.91 -5.74 -1.30
N ASP A 81 -9.64 -6.85 -1.35
CA ASP A 81 -11.08 -6.87 -1.08
C ASP A 81 -11.40 -6.48 0.37
N GLU A 82 -10.52 -6.82 1.32
CA GLU A 82 -10.62 -6.40 2.72
C GLU A 82 -10.30 -4.92 2.89
N ALA A 83 -9.20 -4.45 2.29
CA ALA A 83 -8.83 -3.04 2.25
C ALA A 83 -9.94 -2.17 1.65
N PHE A 84 -10.58 -2.64 0.57
CA PHE A 84 -11.67 -1.95 -0.10
C PHE A 84 -12.88 -1.75 0.82
N LYS A 85 -13.21 -2.73 1.67
CA LYS A 85 -14.31 -2.60 2.64
C LYS A 85 -14.03 -1.49 3.65
N TYR A 86 -12.84 -1.49 4.26
CA TYR A 86 -12.43 -0.46 5.20
C TYR A 86 -12.35 0.93 4.53
N ALA A 87 -11.81 0.98 3.32
CA ALA A 87 -11.73 2.22 2.54
C ALA A 87 -13.11 2.79 2.21
N GLU A 88 -14.06 1.95 1.80
CA GLU A 88 -15.44 2.36 1.52
C GLU A 88 -16.17 2.89 2.76
N GLU A 89 -15.95 2.24 3.92
CA GLU A 89 -16.49 2.72 5.19
C GLU A 89 -15.88 4.09 5.55
N PHE A 90 -14.56 4.21 5.48
CA PHE A 90 -13.86 5.47 5.73
C PHE A 90 -14.28 6.59 4.75
N LYS A 91 -14.50 6.26 3.47
CA LYS A 91 -14.97 7.19 2.43
C LYS A 91 -16.41 7.67 2.65
N LYS A 92 -17.20 7.05 3.53
CA LYS A 92 -18.54 7.56 3.91
C LYS A 92 -18.47 8.59 5.04
N THR A 93 -17.35 8.66 5.75
CA THR A 93 -17.17 9.58 6.87
C THR A 93 -17.18 11.03 6.41
N SER A 94 -18.09 11.81 6.98
CA SER A 94 -18.16 13.27 6.80
C SER A 94 -17.10 13.99 7.64
N GLY A 95 -16.78 15.25 7.31
CA GLY A 95 -15.82 16.04 8.09
C GLY A 95 -16.19 16.17 9.58
N ILE A 96 -17.47 16.44 9.89
CA ILE A 96 -17.95 16.51 11.27
C ILE A 96 -17.87 15.12 11.94
N GLY A 97 -18.28 14.06 11.23
CA GLY A 97 -18.18 12.69 11.73
C GLY A 97 -16.74 12.31 12.08
N PHE A 98 -15.78 12.68 11.23
CA PHE A 98 -14.35 12.47 11.47
C PHE A 98 -13.85 13.20 12.72
N VAL A 99 -14.33 14.43 12.98
CA VAL A 99 -13.95 15.16 14.20
C VAL A 99 -14.50 14.48 15.46
N LEU A 100 -15.76 14.02 15.41
CA LEU A 100 -16.44 13.40 16.56
C LEU A 100 -15.93 11.98 16.87
N HIS A 101 -15.63 11.21 15.83
CA HIS A 101 -15.22 9.81 15.91
C HIS A 101 -13.78 9.61 15.40
N TYR A 102 -12.89 10.55 15.74
CA TYR A 102 -11.53 10.58 15.19
C TYR A 102 -10.74 9.28 15.41
N SER A 103 -10.83 8.71 16.62
CA SER A 103 -10.10 7.48 16.96
C SER A 103 -10.52 6.34 16.04
N ASP A 104 -11.83 6.06 15.99
CA ASP A 104 -12.41 4.98 15.18
C ASP A 104 -12.10 5.19 13.69
N CYS A 105 -12.26 6.42 13.18
CA CYS A 105 -11.97 6.74 11.77
C CYS A 105 -10.49 6.54 11.43
N ARG A 106 -9.58 6.87 12.35
CA ARG A 106 -8.14 6.70 12.17
C ARG A 106 -7.76 5.21 12.16
N GLU A 107 -8.41 4.41 13.00
CA GLU A 107 -8.24 2.96 13.03
C GLU A 107 -8.70 2.34 11.70
N THR A 108 -9.93 2.63 11.25
CA THR A 108 -10.43 2.16 9.95
C THR A 108 -9.53 2.56 8.78
N TYR A 109 -9.03 3.81 8.78
CA TYR A 109 -8.04 4.25 7.79
C TYR A 109 -6.75 3.44 7.85
N SER A 110 -6.22 3.21 9.05
CA SER A 110 -4.98 2.45 9.27
C SER A 110 -5.13 1.01 8.80
N ASP A 111 -6.27 0.37 9.07
CA ASP A 111 -6.56 -0.99 8.63
C ASP A 111 -6.67 -1.07 7.10
N ALA A 112 -7.35 -0.11 6.47
CA ALA A 112 -7.43 -0.03 5.01
C ALA A 112 -6.05 0.07 4.36
N VAL A 113 -5.19 0.99 4.83
CA VAL A 113 -3.84 1.18 4.28
C VAL A 113 -2.98 -0.06 4.50
N LYS A 114 -3.06 -0.67 5.69
CA LYS A 114 -2.33 -1.89 6.01
C LYS A 114 -2.66 -3.04 5.04
N GLU A 115 -3.94 -3.27 4.78
CA GLU A 115 -4.35 -4.34 3.88
C GLU A 115 -4.01 -4.03 2.42
N TYR A 116 -4.12 -2.77 1.97
CA TYR A 116 -3.65 -2.40 0.63
C TYR A 116 -2.13 -2.56 0.47
N GLU A 117 -1.33 -2.22 1.47
CA GLU A 117 0.13 -2.44 1.42
C GLU A 117 0.49 -3.93 1.39
N SER A 118 -0.28 -4.79 2.08
CA SER A 118 -0.15 -6.25 1.97
C SER A 118 -0.47 -6.74 0.55
N ALA A 119 -1.56 -6.26 -0.05
CA ALA A 119 -1.93 -6.58 -1.43
C ALA A 119 -0.86 -6.12 -2.43
N LYS A 120 -0.38 -4.88 -2.27
CA LYS A 120 0.67 -4.28 -3.09
C LYS A 120 1.96 -5.09 -3.04
N SER A 121 2.41 -5.45 -1.84
CA SER A 121 3.61 -6.28 -1.64
C SER A 121 3.48 -7.65 -2.30
N ALA A 122 2.30 -8.28 -2.22
CA ALA A 122 2.04 -9.54 -2.89
C ALA A 122 2.05 -9.42 -4.43
N TYR A 123 1.45 -8.36 -4.98
CA TYR A 123 1.51 -8.08 -6.43
C TYR A 123 2.92 -7.77 -6.92
N GLU A 124 3.73 -7.07 -6.11
CA GLU A 124 5.13 -6.80 -6.40
C GLU A 124 5.95 -8.09 -6.43
N TYR A 125 5.77 -8.99 -5.46
CA TYR A 125 6.41 -10.31 -5.42
C TYR A 125 6.05 -11.19 -6.62
N ILE A 126 4.81 -11.12 -7.11
CA ILE A 126 4.41 -11.81 -8.34
C ILE A 126 5.18 -11.24 -9.55
N GLY A 127 5.28 -9.92 -9.66
CA GLY A 127 6.03 -9.24 -10.70
C GLY A 127 5.18 -8.82 -11.92
N SER A 128 5.73 -8.98 -13.12
CA SER A 128 5.19 -8.37 -14.36
C SER A 128 3.73 -8.72 -14.66
N ASP A 129 3.28 -9.92 -14.30
CA ASP A 129 1.91 -10.40 -14.52
C ASP A 129 0.85 -9.63 -13.71
N CYS A 130 1.27 -8.88 -12.69
CA CYS A 130 0.39 -8.12 -11.79
C CYS A 130 0.69 -6.62 -11.78
N LYS A 131 1.49 -6.12 -12.74
CA LYS A 131 1.87 -4.69 -12.80
C LYS A 131 0.66 -3.75 -12.85
N SER A 132 -0.41 -4.14 -13.54
CA SER A 132 -1.65 -3.37 -13.60
C SER A 132 -2.39 -3.35 -12.26
N ASP A 133 -2.46 -4.49 -11.57
CA ASP A 133 -3.11 -4.60 -10.27
C ASP A 133 -2.34 -3.83 -9.19
N TYR A 134 -1.02 -3.96 -9.20
CA TYR A 134 -0.11 -3.15 -8.37
C TYR A 134 -0.37 -1.65 -8.55
N GLY A 135 -0.42 -1.19 -9.82
CA GLY A 135 -0.67 0.22 -10.13
C GLY A 135 -2.01 0.71 -9.58
N ARG A 136 -3.08 -0.08 -9.79
CA ARG A 136 -4.41 0.23 -9.28
C ARG A 136 -4.45 0.29 -7.75
N VAL A 137 -3.90 -0.70 -7.06
CA VAL A 137 -3.82 -0.69 -5.58
C VAL A 137 -3.04 0.52 -5.07
N ASN A 138 -1.94 0.87 -5.73
CA ASN A 138 -1.15 2.03 -5.35
C ASN A 138 -1.92 3.35 -5.54
N ASP A 139 -2.73 3.46 -6.60
CA ASP A 139 -3.62 4.61 -6.81
C ASP A 139 -4.74 4.67 -5.74
N ASP A 140 -5.32 3.53 -5.38
CA ASP A 140 -6.35 3.41 -4.32
C ASP A 140 -5.79 3.84 -2.95
N ILE A 141 -4.54 3.46 -2.63
CA ILE A 141 -3.79 3.96 -1.45
C ILE A 141 -3.65 5.48 -1.52
N GLY A 142 -3.26 6.02 -2.68
CA GLY A 142 -3.11 7.45 -2.88
C GLY A 142 -4.40 8.22 -2.58
N GLU A 143 -5.53 7.74 -3.09
CA GLU A 143 -6.84 8.35 -2.90
C GLU A 143 -7.26 8.37 -1.41
N ILE A 144 -7.05 7.27 -0.68
CA ILE A 144 -7.44 7.20 0.73
C ILE A 144 -6.54 8.07 1.62
N VAL A 145 -5.23 8.13 1.33
CA VAL A 145 -4.28 9.01 2.02
C VAL A 145 -4.64 10.48 1.78
N GLU A 146 -4.91 10.87 0.53
CA GLU A 146 -5.31 12.25 0.22
C GLU A 146 -6.58 12.65 0.97
N ARG A 147 -7.57 11.75 1.01
CA ARG A 147 -8.80 11.99 1.76
C ARG A 147 -8.55 12.15 3.26
N PHE A 148 -7.70 11.30 3.85
CA PHE A 148 -7.34 11.40 5.26
C PHE A 148 -6.68 12.75 5.58
N ASP A 149 -5.75 13.20 4.73
CA ASP A 149 -5.10 14.51 4.86
C ASP A 149 -6.09 15.69 4.77
N GLN A 150 -7.09 15.60 3.88
CA GLN A 150 -8.15 16.60 3.79
C GLN A 150 -8.97 16.67 5.08
N LEU A 151 -9.31 15.52 5.67
CA LEU A 151 -10.05 15.42 6.93
C LEU A 151 -9.22 15.90 8.13
N GLU A 152 -7.93 15.60 8.17
CA GLU A 152 -7.00 16.11 9.19
C GLU A 152 -6.87 17.64 9.14
N LYS A 153 -6.75 18.23 7.93
CA LYS A 153 -6.79 19.69 7.76
C LYS A 153 -8.10 20.30 8.25
N PHE A 154 -9.23 19.65 7.92
CA PHE A 154 -10.55 20.09 8.39
C PHE A 154 -10.64 20.05 9.93
N ARG A 155 -10.20 18.96 10.56
CA ARG A 155 -10.19 18.82 12.03
C ARG A 155 -9.34 19.89 12.67
N SER A 156 -8.11 20.08 12.20
CA SER A 156 -7.18 21.08 12.71
C SER A 156 -7.80 22.49 12.65
N THR A 157 -8.34 22.86 11.49
CA THR A 157 -9.01 24.16 11.30
C THR A 157 -10.21 24.34 12.24
N THR A 158 -11.02 23.29 12.42
CA THR A 158 -12.19 23.30 13.31
C THR A 158 -11.79 23.50 14.77
N ILE A 159 -10.73 22.81 15.23
CA ILE A 159 -10.21 22.96 16.59
C ILE A 159 -9.70 24.39 16.80
N PHE A 160 -8.90 24.93 15.88
CA PHE A 160 -8.39 26.29 15.96
C PHE A 160 -9.51 27.34 16.01
N LEU A 161 -10.52 27.22 15.15
CA LEU A 161 -11.67 28.12 15.14
C LEU A 161 -12.45 28.05 16.46
N SER A 162 -12.62 26.84 17.01
CA SER A 162 -13.32 26.65 18.29
C SER A 162 -12.58 27.30 19.46
N MET A 163 -11.25 27.16 19.51
CA MET A 163 -10.40 27.81 20.52
C MET A 163 -10.43 29.33 20.39
N PHE A 164 -10.40 29.85 19.15
CA PHE A 164 -10.48 31.29 18.89
C PHE A 164 -11.81 31.89 19.35
N ILE A 165 -12.94 31.25 19.01
CA ILE A 165 -14.28 31.67 19.44
C ILE A 165 -14.39 31.63 20.98
N PHE A 166 -13.93 30.55 21.60
CA PHE A 166 -13.92 30.42 23.06
C PHE A 166 -13.10 31.53 23.73
N GLY A 167 -11.93 31.87 23.17
CA GLY A 167 -11.12 32.99 23.62
C GLY A 167 -11.86 34.32 23.57
N LEU A 168 -12.56 34.62 22.47
CA LEU A 168 -13.38 35.83 22.34
C LEU A 168 -14.53 35.86 23.36
N LEU A 169 -15.19 34.72 23.60
CA LEU A 169 -16.25 34.61 24.61
C LEU A 169 -15.71 34.86 26.02
N LEU A 170 -14.53 34.34 26.36
CA LEU A 170 -13.88 34.61 27.64
C LEU A 170 -13.52 36.09 27.81
N ILE A 171 -12.96 36.72 26.78
CA ILE A 171 -12.64 38.16 26.81
C ILE A 171 -13.91 38.98 27.05
N ASN A 172 -15.00 38.67 26.35
CA ASN A 172 -16.29 39.34 26.52
C ASN A 172 -16.86 39.11 27.93
N ALA A 173 -16.81 37.88 28.45
CA ALA A 173 -17.28 37.56 29.80
C ALA A 173 -16.49 38.32 30.89
N ILE A 174 -15.16 38.38 30.77
CA ILE A 174 -14.30 39.19 31.66
C ILE A 174 -14.64 40.67 31.52
N GLY A 175 -14.87 41.16 30.31
CA GLY A 175 -15.27 42.54 30.05
C GLY A 175 -16.58 42.93 30.73
N VAL A 176 -17.60 42.07 30.64
CA VAL A 176 -18.90 42.25 31.31
C VAL A 176 -18.74 42.23 32.84
N GLU A 177 -18.00 41.27 33.38
CA GLU A 177 -17.80 41.16 34.83
C GLU A 177 -17.03 42.37 35.39
N ARG A 178 -16.01 42.86 34.68
CA ARG A 178 -15.30 44.10 35.05
C ARG A 178 -16.22 45.31 35.10
N ARG A 179 -17.22 45.42 34.22
CA ARG A 179 -18.20 46.52 34.25
C ARG A 179 -19.17 46.41 35.43
N ARG A 180 -19.50 45.19 35.90
CA ARG A 180 -20.38 44.98 37.07
C ARG A 180 -19.73 45.29 38.42
N ILE A 181 -18.40 45.23 38.52
CA ILE A 181 -17.66 45.52 39.76
C ILE A 181 -17.91 46.95 40.29
N PRO A 182 -17.80 48.03 39.48
CA PRO A 182 -18.10 49.38 39.95
C PRO A 182 -19.57 49.57 40.33
N GLU A 183 -20.52 48.98 39.60
CA GLU A 183 -21.96 49.05 39.94
C GLU A 183 -22.25 48.47 41.32
N ARG A 184 -21.71 47.27 41.63
CA ARG A 184 -21.83 46.67 42.96
C ARG A 184 -21.23 47.53 44.07
N ARG A 185 -20.08 48.17 43.83
CA ARG A 185 -19.48 49.09 44.82
C ARG A 185 -20.36 50.33 45.07
N ILE A 186 -21.02 50.85 44.04
CA ILE A 186 -21.93 51.99 44.17
C ILE A 186 -23.16 51.58 44.99
N GLU A 187 -23.80 50.45 44.66
CA GLU A 187 -24.95 49.93 45.41
C GLU A 187 -24.63 49.67 46.89
N GLU A 188 -23.46 49.12 47.18
CA GLU A 188 -23.03 48.80 48.54
C GLU A 188 -22.73 50.07 49.36
N ARG A 189 -22.18 51.12 48.72
CA ARG A 189 -22.05 52.45 49.33
C ARG A 189 -23.42 53.09 49.58
N CYS A 190 -24.35 53.02 48.63
CA CYS A 190 -25.70 53.54 48.79
C CYS A 190 -26.44 52.85 49.94
N ARG A 191 -26.32 51.52 50.08
CA ARG A 191 -26.91 50.76 51.20
C ARG A 191 -26.36 51.16 52.57
N LYS A 192 -25.07 51.47 52.68
CA LYS A 192 -24.46 51.94 53.94
C LYS A 192 -24.91 53.33 54.35
N LEU A 193 -25.30 54.19 53.40
CA LEU A 193 -25.78 55.54 53.68
C LEU A 193 -27.25 55.59 54.13
N TRP A 194 -28.01 54.51 53.95
CA TRP A 194 -29.44 54.40 54.28
C TRP A 194 -29.72 53.61 55.57
N ARG A 195 -28.67 53.20 56.31
CA ARG A 195 -28.77 52.67 57.68
C ARG A 195 -28.20 53.69 58.65
#